data_AF-A0A926C4G2-F1
#
_entry.id   AF-A0A926C4G2-F1
#
_cell.length_a   1.000
_cell.length_b   1.000
_cell.length_c   1.000
_cell.angle_alpha   90.00
_cell.angle_beta   90.00
_cell.angle_gamma   90.00
#
_symmetry.space_group_name_H-M   'P 1'
#
loop_
_entity.id
_entity.type
_entity.pdbx_description
1 polymer ?
#
loop_
_entity_poly.entity_id
_entity_poly.type
_entity_poly.pdbx_seq_one_letter_code
_entity_poly.pdbx_strand_id
1 'polypeptide(L)'
;MKTTRFFLFFTAILFSRFATAQTDHLASIKKLPDHPRILLLKGEENAIKRAIGGDKTRAQLQQTILVEADVMLDLPPVERIKTGRRLLEKSREALRRLFFLSYAWRMTNQDKYQKRAEKELLAVSAFSDWNPTHFLDVGE
;
A
#
# COMPACT_ATOMS: atom_id res chain seq x y z
N MET A 1 10.61 7.24 -56.88
CA MET A 1 9.62 7.09 -55.79
C MET A 1 10.02 6.14 -54.65
N LYS A 2 10.93 5.17 -54.82
CA LYS A 2 11.35 4.26 -53.73
C LYS A 2 12.42 4.85 -52.78
N THR A 3 13.32 5.69 -53.30
CA THR A 3 14.40 6.35 -52.53
C THR A 3 13.90 7.44 -51.57
N THR A 4 12.88 8.21 -51.97
CA THR A 4 12.28 9.27 -51.14
C THR A 4 11.55 8.70 -49.91
N ARG A 5 10.93 7.52 -50.05
CA ARG A 5 10.25 6.81 -48.94
C ARG A 5 11.24 6.23 -47.93
N PHE A 6 12.43 5.81 -48.38
CA PHE A 6 13.49 5.32 -47.49
C PHE A 6 14.10 6.46 -46.66
N PHE A 7 14.29 7.63 -47.28
CA PHE A 7 14.82 8.82 -46.59
C PHE A 7 13.84 9.40 -45.56
N LEU A 8 12.53 9.37 -45.83
CA LEU A 8 11.46 9.74 -44.90
C LEU A 8 11.34 8.77 -43.70
N PHE A 9 11.58 7.47 -43.92
CA PHE A 9 11.61 6.48 -42.84
C PHE A 9 12.84 6.66 -41.93
N PHE A 10 14.00 6.99 -42.53
CA PHE A 10 15.25 7.21 -41.78
C PHE A 10 15.21 8.50 -40.93
N THR A 11 14.54 9.55 -41.43
CA THR A 11 14.34 10.81 -40.67
C THR A 11 13.35 10.65 -39.52
N ALA A 12 12.31 9.82 -39.66
CA ALA A 12 11.37 9.52 -38.56
C ALA A 12 12.02 8.76 -37.39
N ILE A 13 13.04 7.94 -37.65
CA ILE A 13 13.80 7.20 -36.62
C ILE A 13 14.79 8.11 -35.87
N LEU A 14 15.28 9.17 -36.51
CA LEU A 14 16.16 10.16 -35.88
C LEU A 14 15.41 11.11 -34.93
N PHE A 15 14.14 11.41 -35.19
CA PHE A 15 13.31 12.27 -34.32
C PHE A 15 12.71 11.57 -33.10
N SER A 16 12.73 10.24 -33.03
CA SER A 16 12.18 9.45 -31.92
C SER A 16 13.19 9.18 -30.78
N ARG A 17 14.36 9.81 -30.82
CA ARG A 17 15.48 9.57 -29.88
C ARG A 17 15.45 10.41 -28.59
N PHE A 18 14.48 11.31 -28.41
CA PHE A 18 14.37 12.08 -27.16
C PHE A 18 13.39 11.43 -26.19
N ALA A 19 13.70 10.20 -25.76
CA ALA A 19 13.15 9.68 -24.53
C ALA A 19 13.94 10.32 -23.37
N THR A 20 13.40 11.39 -22.79
CA THR A 20 13.96 11.96 -21.56
C THR A 20 13.57 11.05 -20.40
N ALA A 21 14.51 10.27 -19.87
CA ALA A 21 14.35 9.64 -18.57
C ALA A 21 14.44 10.70 -17.47
N GLN A 22 13.81 10.44 -16.32
CA GLN A 22 13.93 11.32 -15.16
C GLN A 22 15.38 11.29 -14.65
N THR A 23 16.13 12.36 -14.89
CA THR A 23 17.49 12.58 -14.35
C THR A 23 17.46 13.32 -13.01
N ASP A 24 16.26 13.58 -12.48
CA ASP A 24 16.07 14.05 -11.11
C ASP A 24 16.58 12.97 -10.17
N HIS A 25 17.86 13.08 -9.83
CA HIS A 25 18.41 12.52 -8.63
C HIS A 25 17.54 13.03 -7.48
N LEU A 26 17.02 12.11 -6.68
CA LEU A 26 16.30 12.46 -5.46
C LEU A 26 17.18 13.49 -4.72
N ALA A 27 16.74 14.75 -4.68
CA ALA A 27 17.45 15.81 -3.98
C ALA A 27 17.83 15.29 -2.59
N SER A 28 19.00 15.69 -2.07
CA SER A 28 19.51 15.23 -0.77
C SER A 28 18.36 15.14 0.22
N ILE A 29 18.01 13.92 0.64
CA ILE A 29 16.76 13.64 1.34
C ILE A 29 16.66 14.58 2.53
N LYS A 30 15.76 15.57 2.45
CA LYS A 30 15.42 16.43 3.58
C LYS A 30 15.01 15.51 4.72
N LYS A 31 15.55 15.70 5.93
CA LYS A 31 15.27 14.83 7.09
C LYS A 31 13.77 14.54 7.16
N LEU A 32 13.39 13.27 6.98
CA LEU A 32 11.99 12.86 7.01
C LEU A 32 11.43 13.09 8.42
N PRO A 33 10.12 13.40 8.55
CA PRO A 33 9.49 13.49 9.85
C PRO A 33 9.57 12.13 10.58
N ASP A 34 9.53 12.21 11.91
CA ASP A 34 9.42 11.02 12.76
C ASP A 34 8.13 10.25 12.45
N HIS A 35 8.10 8.97 12.80
CA HIS A 35 6.89 8.16 12.66
C HIS A 35 5.78 8.64 13.61
N PRO A 36 4.51 8.49 13.23
CA PRO A 36 3.98 8.03 11.93
C PRO A 36 3.98 9.12 10.86
N ARG A 37 4.23 8.72 9.60
CA ARG A 37 4.43 9.61 8.45
C ARG A 37 3.66 9.23 7.18
N ILE A 38 2.73 8.28 7.28
CA ILE A 38 1.91 7.78 6.17
C ILE A 38 0.44 7.85 6.60
N LEU A 39 -0.39 8.54 5.81
CA LEU A 39 -1.85 8.72 5.92
C LEU A 39 -2.41 9.35 7.21
N LEU A 40 -1.85 9.03 8.39
CA LEU A 40 -2.30 9.49 9.69
C LEU A 40 -1.10 9.88 10.55
N LEU A 41 -0.74 11.16 10.52
CA LEU A 41 0.39 11.73 11.25
C LEU A 41 0.12 11.77 12.76
N LYS A 42 1.17 12.02 13.55
CA LYS A 42 1.07 12.12 15.00
C LYS A 42 0.12 13.26 15.40
N GLY A 43 -0.93 12.95 16.15
CA GLY A 43 -1.90 13.93 16.65
C GLY A 43 -3.13 14.13 15.78
N GLU A 44 -3.12 13.64 14.53
CA GLU A 44 -4.26 13.71 13.62
C GLU A 44 -5.43 12.80 14.05
N GLU A 45 -5.18 11.82 14.92
CA GLU A 45 -6.21 11.00 15.55
C GLU A 45 -7.25 11.85 16.28
N ASN A 46 -6.85 13.02 16.81
CA ASN A 46 -7.75 13.91 17.52
C ASN A 46 -8.87 14.44 16.62
N ALA A 47 -8.58 14.69 15.35
CA ALA A 47 -9.60 15.11 14.38
C ALA A 47 -10.62 13.97 14.13
N ILE A 48 -10.13 12.73 14.02
CA ILE A 48 -10.96 11.54 13.85
C ILE A 48 -11.83 11.31 15.10
N LYS A 49 -11.25 11.42 16.30
CA LYS A 49 -12.00 11.28 17.57
C LYS A 49 -13.12 12.31 17.70
N ARG A 50 -12.87 13.58 17.35
CA ARG A 50 -13.91 14.62 17.32
C ARG A 50 -15.00 14.30 16.29
N ALA A 51 -14.60 13.86 15.09
CA ALA A 51 -15.51 13.46 14.04
C ALA A 51 -16.42 12.29 14.45
N ILE A 52 -15.87 11.31 15.17
CA ILE A 52 -16.62 10.18 15.74
C ILE A 52 -17.60 10.65 16.82
N GLY A 53 -17.17 11.53 17.74
CA GLY A 53 -18.02 12.02 18.82
C GLY A 53 -19.19 12.88 18.35
N GLY A 54 -19.08 13.52 17.19
CA GLY A 54 -20.11 14.42 16.64
C GLY A 54 -21.08 13.79 15.64
N ASP A 55 -20.87 12.53 15.21
CA ASP A 55 -21.66 11.90 14.14
C ASP A 55 -21.85 10.40 14.40
N LYS A 56 -23.12 9.98 14.55
CA LYS A 56 -23.49 8.59 14.80
C LYS A 56 -23.04 7.64 13.68
N THR A 57 -23.07 8.09 12.43
CA THR A 57 -22.64 7.29 11.27
C THR A 57 -21.14 7.00 11.35
N ARG A 58 -20.36 8.02 11.74
CA ARG A 58 -18.91 7.86 11.94
C ARG A 58 -18.59 6.99 13.15
N ALA A 59 -19.36 7.09 14.22
CA ALA A 59 -19.23 6.19 15.38
C ALA A 59 -19.53 4.72 15.01
N GLN A 60 -20.56 4.49 14.19
CA GLN A 60 -20.85 3.15 13.67
C GLN A 60 -19.73 2.63 12.77
N LEU A 61 -19.22 3.46 11.86
CA LEU A 61 -18.10 3.09 11.00
C LEU A 61 -16.85 2.71 11.81
N GLN A 62 -16.50 3.52 12.82
CA GLN A 62 -15.43 3.20 13.77
C GLN A 62 -15.65 1.83 14.39
N GLN A 63 -16.86 1.58 14.90
CA GLN A 63 -17.17 0.32 15.57
C GLN A 63 -17.04 -0.87 14.62
N THR A 64 -17.50 -0.74 13.38
CA THR A 64 -17.33 -1.79 12.35
C THR A 64 -15.85 -2.09 12.10
N ILE A 65 -14.99 -1.07 12.00
CA ILE A 65 -13.54 -1.28 11.82
C ILE A 65 -12.94 -2.03 13.02
N LEU A 66 -13.35 -1.68 14.25
CA LEU A 66 -12.86 -2.36 15.45
C LEU A 66 -13.31 -3.82 15.53
N VAL A 67 -14.57 -4.11 15.19
CA VAL A 67 -15.10 -5.47 15.14
C VAL A 67 -14.33 -6.32 14.13
N GLU A 68 -14.10 -5.79 12.93
CA GLU A 68 -13.30 -6.47 11.91
C GLU A 68 -11.84 -6.69 12.35
N ALA A 69 -11.24 -5.72 13.04
CA ALA A 69 -9.90 -5.86 13.60
C ALA A 69 -9.85 -6.93 14.71
N ASP A 70 -10.90 -7.06 15.52
CA ASP A 70 -11.02 -8.12 16.53
C ASP A 70 -11.09 -9.51 15.89
N VAL A 71 -11.87 -9.67 14.81
CA VAL A 71 -11.92 -10.94 14.05
C VAL A 71 -10.54 -11.36 13.54
N MET A 72 -9.72 -10.40 13.10
CA MET A 72 -8.37 -10.68 12.57
C MET A 72 -7.38 -11.18 13.64
N LEU A 73 -7.65 -10.97 14.93
CA LEU A 73 -6.76 -11.40 16.01
C LEU A 73 -6.60 -12.92 16.04
N ASP A 74 -7.67 -13.65 15.72
CA ASP A 74 -7.73 -15.12 15.78
C ASP A 74 -7.35 -15.78 14.44
N LEU A 75 -7.24 -15.00 13.36
CA LEU A 75 -6.82 -15.52 12.06
C LEU A 75 -5.31 -15.78 12.04
N PRO A 76 -4.84 -16.84 11.35
CA PRO A 76 -3.41 -17.00 11.08
C PRO A 76 -2.89 -15.82 10.22
N PRO A 77 -1.60 -15.44 10.33
CA PRO A 77 -0.99 -14.44 9.44
C PRO A 77 -1.17 -14.79 7.95
N VAL A 78 -1.15 -13.79 7.08
CA VAL A 78 -1.33 -14.01 5.64
C VAL A 78 -0.22 -14.90 5.09
N GLU A 79 -0.61 -15.94 4.38
CA GLU A 79 0.29 -16.89 3.73
C GLU A 79 0.46 -16.57 2.24
N ARG A 80 1.65 -16.90 1.72
CA ARG A 80 1.96 -16.79 0.30
C ARG A 80 1.32 -17.95 -0.48
N ILE A 81 0.03 -17.82 -0.78
CA ILE A 81 -0.71 -18.81 -1.57
C ILE A 81 -1.06 -18.21 -2.93
N LYS A 82 -0.58 -18.84 -4.00
CA LYS A 82 -0.88 -18.45 -5.38
C LYS A 82 -2.02 -19.31 -5.92
N THR A 83 -3.10 -18.67 -6.37
CA THR A 83 -4.24 -19.35 -7.00
C THR A 83 -4.12 -19.22 -8.52
N GLY A 84 -3.79 -20.32 -9.20
CA GLY A 84 -3.44 -20.29 -10.61
C GLY A 84 -2.23 -19.39 -10.86
N ARG A 85 -2.43 -18.27 -11.57
CA ARG A 85 -1.38 -17.27 -11.86
C ARG A 85 -1.40 -16.03 -10.97
N ARG A 86 -2.34 -15.95 -10.00
CA ARG A 86 -2.61 -14.73 -9.23
C ARG A 86 -2.23 -14.88 -7.77
N LEU A 87 -1.64 -13.82 -7.22
CA LEU A 87 -1.35 -13.61 -5.81
C LEU A 87 -2.12 -12.40 -5.23
N LEU A 88 -2.74 -11.57 -6.09
CA LEU A 88 -3.42 -10.32 -5.75
C LEU A 88 -4.36 -10.38 -4.54
N GLU A 89 -5.10 -11.47 -4.38
CA GLU A 89 -5.99 -11.67 -3.21
C GLU A 89 -5.19 -11.60 -1.89
N LYS A 90 -4.00 -12.18 -1.85
CA LYS A 90 -3.13 -12.17 -0.66
C LYS A 90 -2.52 -10.80 -0.42
N SER A 91 -2.16 -10.07 -1.48
CA SER A 91 -1.70 -8.68 -1.38
C SER A 91 -2.79 -7.78 -0.80
N ARG A 92 -4.04 -7.91 -1.28
CA ARG A 92 -5.20 -7.18 -0.78
C ARG A 92 -5.53 -7.49 0.67
N GLU A 93 -5.52 -8.77 1.03
CA GLU A 93 -5.81 -9.18 2.41
C GLU A 93 -4.73 -8.66 3.37
N ALA A 94 -3.45 -8.70 2.98
CA ALA A 94 -2.38 -8.10 3.77
C ALA A 94 -2.61 -6.60 3.99
N LEU A 95 -2.91 -5.84 2.93
CA LEU A 95 -3.18 -4.41 3.04
C LEU A 95 -4.40 -4.12 3.93
N ARG A 96 -5.50 -4.87 3.73
CA ARG A 96 -6.73 -4.77 4.55
C ARG A 96 -6.41 -4.97 6.02
N ARG A 97 -5.73 -6.07 6.38
CA ARG A 97 -5.40 -6.39 7.77
C ARG A 97 -4.50 -5.34 8.40
N LEU A 98 -3.46 -4.92 7.68
CA LEU A 98 -2.54 -3.90 8.17
C LEU A 98 -3.24 -2.57 8.43
N PHE A 99 -4.12 -2.13 7.53
CA PHE A 99 -4.87 -0.88 7.70
C PHE A 99 -5.85 -0.96 8.88
N PHE A 100 -6.61 -2.04 8.99
CA PHE A 100 -7.57 -2.20 10.09
C PHE A 100 -6.87 -2.30 11.45
N LEU A 101 -5.86 -3.16 11.57
CA LEU A 101 -5.14 -3.37 12.83
C LEU A 101 -4.34 -2.13 13.25
N SER A 102 -3.63 -1.47 12.33
CA SER A 102 -2.87 -0.27 12.65
C SER A 102 -3.78 0.90 13.04
N TYR A 103 -4.91 1.07 12.36
CA TYR A 103 -5.93 2.04 12.72
C TYR A 103 -6.53 1.75 14.10
N ALA A 104 -6.92 0.49 14.36
CA ALA A 104 -7.47 0.08 15.65
C ALA A 104 -6.49 0.36 16.80
N TRP A 105 -5.20 0.06 16.61
CA TRP A 105 -4.14 0.44 17.55
C TRP A 105 -4.12 1.96 17.78
N ARG A 106 -4.01 2.76 16.71
CA ARG A 106 -3.90 4.22 16.81
C ARG A 106 -5.10 4.89 17.49
N MET A 107 -6.29 4.32 17.31
CA MET A 107 -7.51 4.88 17.90
C MET A 107 -7.76 4.44 19.34
N THR A 108 -7.29 3.25 19.73
CA THR A 108 -7.63 2.63 21.02
C THR A 108 -6.45 2.43 21.98
N ASN A 109 -5.21 2.48 21.48
CA ASN A 109 -3.99 2.10 22.20
C ASN A 109 -4.05 0.70 22.85
N GLN A 110 -4.78 -0.25 22.25
CA GLN A 110 -4.79 -1.63 22.71
C GLN A 110 -3.70 -2.47 22.04
N ASP A 111 -2.75 -2.94 22.83
CA ASP A 111 -1.53 -3.64 22.37
C ASP A 111 -1.79 -4.84 21.46
N LYS A 112 -2.92 -5.52 21.64
CA LYS A 112 -3.31 -6.69 20.84
C LYS A 112 -3.29 -6.39 19.34
N TYR A 113 -3.70 -5.19 18.93
CA TYR A 113 -3.76 -4.81 17.52
C TYR A 113 -2.37 -4.57 16.93
N GLN A 114 -1.49 -3.85 17.62
CA GLN A 114 -0.14 -3.61 17.09
C GLN A 114 0.69 -4.89 17.01
N LYS A 115 0.59 -5.77 18.03
CA LYS A 115 1.28 -7.07 18.02
C LYS A 115 0.78 -7.96 16.90
N ARG A 116 -0.54 -7.91 16.59
CA ARG A 116 -1.11 -8.66 15.48
C ARG A 116 -0.70 -8.08 14.12
N ALA A 117 -0.64 -6.75 13.98
CA ALA A 117 -0.18 -6.08 12.77
C ALA A 117 1.31 -6.36 12.49
N GLU A 118 2.14 -6.38 13.53
CA GLU A 118 3.55 -6.77 13.43
C GLU A 118 3.71 -8.20 12.89
N LYS A 119 2.90 -9.15 13.38
CA LYS A 119 2.88 -10.52 12.85
C LYS A 119 2.53 -10.57 11.36
N GLU A 120 1.57 -9.76 10.89
CA GLU A 120 1.30 -9.65 9.45
C GLU A 120 2.49 -9.10 8.67
N LEU A 121 3.08 -7.99 9.15
CA LEU A 121 4.23 -7.37 8.49
C LEU A 121 5.40 -8.35 8.37
N LEU A 122 5.71 -9.08 9.44
CA LEU A 122 6.77 -10.08 9.42
C LEU A 122 6.46 -11.22 8.44
N ALA A 123 5.23 -11.72 8.43
CA ALA A 123 4.81 -12.80 7.52
C ALA A 123 4.96 -12.39 6.05
N VAL A 124 4.44 -11.23 5.66
CA VAL A 124 4.53 -10.76 4.26
C VAL A 124 5.94 -10.36 3.87
N SER A 125 6.75 -9.86 4.81
CA SER A 125 8.17 -9.56 4.56
C SER A 125 9.00 -10.83 4.34
N ALA A 126 8.52 -11.97 4.84
CA ALA A 126 9.16 -13.27 4.68
C ALA A 126 8.72 -14.01 3.39
N PHE A 127 7.83 -13.42 2.57
CA PHE A 127 7.45 -14.02 1.29
C PHE A 127 8.68 -14.16 0.38
N SER A 128 8.79 -15.32 -0.29
CA SER A 128 9.91 -15.58 -1.22
C SER A 128 9.99 -14.57 -2.37
N ASP A 129 8.83 -14.11 -2.82
CA ASP A 129 8.63 -13.18 -3.92
C ASP A 129 7.17 -12.72 -3.96
N TRP A 130 6.90 -11.65 -4.72
CA TRP A 130 5.57 -11.11 -4.94
C TRP A 130 4.97 -11.45 -6.32
N ASN A 131 5.30 -12.65 -6.84
CA ASN A 131 4.93 -13.12 -8.17
C ASN A 131 5.43 -12.21 -9.31
N PRO A 132 6.75 -12.15 -9.56
CA PRO A 132 7.36 -11.20 -10.51
C PRO A 132 6.88 -11.39 -11.96
N THR A 133 6.29 -12.53 -12.28
CA THR A 133 5.72 -12.80 -13.61
C THR A 133 4.36 -12.13 -13.86
N HIS A 134 3.73 -11.57 -12.81
CA HIS A 134 2.42 -10.95 -12.89
C HIS A 134 2.35 -9.63 -12.12
N PHE A 135 2.67 -8.52 -12.78
CA PHE A 135 2.79 -7.19 -12.17
C PHE A 135 1.54 -6.69 -11.41
N LEU A 136 0.34 -7.18 -11.73
CA LEU A 136 -0.88 -6.76 -11.04
C LEU A 136 -0.93 -7.23 -9.58
N ASP A 137 -0.16 -8.25 -9.22
CA ASP A 137 -0.14 -8.79 -7.86
C ASP A 137 0.55 -7.85 -6.85
N VAL A 138 1.21 -6.77 -7.31
CA VAL A 138 1.85 -5.74 -6.48
C VAL A 138 1.23 -4.34 -6.66
N GLY A 139 0.07 -4.24 -7.31
CA GLY A 139 -0.53 -2.95 -7.71
C GLY A 139 -1.46 -2.30 -6.68
N GLU A 140 -1.49 -2.78 -5.44
CA GLU A 140 -2.35 -2.28 -4.35
C GLU A 140 -1.68 -1.18 -3.51
#